data_AF-A0A2E4V957-F1
#
_entry.id   AF-A0A2E4V957-F1
#
_cell.length_a   1.000
_cell.length_b   1.000
_cell.length_c   1.000
_cell.angle_alpha   90.00
_cell.angle_beta   90.00
_cell.angle_gamma   90.00
#
_symmetry.space_group_name_H-M   'P 1'
#
loop_
_entity.id
_entity.type
_entity.pdbx_description
1 polymer ?
#
loop_
_entity_poly.entity_id
_entity_poly.type
_entity_poly.pdbx_seq_one_letter_code
_entity_poly.pdbx_strand_id
1 'polypeptide(L)'
;MSEKELMEKVENNPTAEARDENTIEAESVTIVNVDQIQSIDISTKFRRQVKENGWVLTLLQPCKATVNLSTSIRKVEVPLLEGDQLIKEQEDLFIVRKQAADQYRNHRSSSPLAKSRDELVQKSPETI
;
A
#
# COMPACT_ATOMS: atom_id res chain seq x y z
N MET A 1 -3.33 -54.35 -9.84
CA MET A 1 -3.30 -52.89 -10.07
C MET A 1 -3.03 -52.70 -11.56
N SER A 2 -4.03 -52.25 -12.31
CA SER A 2 -4.01 -52.21 -13.78
C SER A 2 -3.57 -50.82 -14.26
N GLU A 3 -2.81 -50.74 -15.36
CA GLU A 3 -2.30 -49.50 -15.98
C GLU A 3 -3.36 -48.41 -16.23
N LYS A 4 -4.65 -48.76 -16.20
CA LYS A 4 -5.76 -47.81 -16.31
C LYS A 4 -5.90 -46.83 -15.13
N GLU A 5 -5.36 -47.14 -13.95
CA GLU A 5 -5.36 -46.20 -12.80
C GLU A 5 -4.21 -45.17 -12.84
N LEU A 6 -3.24 -45.32 -13.74
CA LEU A 6 -2.11 -44.39 -13.85
C LEU A 6 -2.39 -43.19 -14.78
N MET A 7 -3.39 -43.28 -15.65
CA MET A 7 -3.71 -42.22 -16.63
C MET A 7 -4.79 -41.23 -16.17
N GLU A 8 -5.45 -41.46 -15.03
CA GLU A 8 -6.52 -40.57 -14.50
C GLU A 8 -6.04 -39.65 -13.36
N LYS A 9 -4.72 -39.45 -13.23
CA LYS A 9 -4.12 -38.50 -12.26
C LYS A 9 -3.37 -37.33 -12.90
N VAL A 10 -3.60 -37.08 -14.19
CA VAL A 10 -2.87 -36.05 -14.96
C VAL A 10 -3.65 -34.74 -15.13
N GLU A 11 -4.94 -34.67 -14.75
CA GLU A 11 -5.70 -33.42 -14.85
C GLU A 11 -6.12 -32.92 -13.47
N ASN A 12 -5.77 -31.66 -13.21
CA ASN A 12 -6.03 -30.85 -12.00
C ASN A 12 -4.96 -30.87 -10.90
N ASN A 13 -3.71 -30.61 -11.27
CA ASN A 13 -2.93 -29.68 -10.45
C ASN A 13 -3.17 -28.28 -11.02
N PRO A 14 -3.84 -27.34 -10.31
CA PRO A 14 -3.63 -25.93 -10.61
C PRO A 14 -2.14 -25.71 -10.37
N THR A 15 -1.42 -25.38 -11.43
CA THR A 15 -0.03 -24.95 -11.38
C THR A 15 0.03 -23.88 -10.30
N ALA A 16 0.55 -24.24 -9.12
CA ALA A 16 0.97 -23.26 -8.16
C ALA A 16 2.11 -22.52 -8.85
N GLU A 17 1.79 -21.40 -9.49
CA GLU A 17 2.77 -20.49 -10.06
C GLU A 17 3.81 -20.29 -8.98
N ALA A 18 5.04 -20.71 -9.27
CA ALA A 18 6.17 -20.52 -8.38
C ALA A 18 6.20 -19.03 -8.08
N ARG A 19 5.83 -18.65 -6.86
CA ARG A 19 5.94 -17.27 -6.39
C ARG A 19 7.40 -16.90 -6.49
N ASP A 20 7.74 -16.16 -7.54
CA ASP A 20 9.05 -15.58 -7.68
C ASP A 20 9.27 -14.68 -6.48
N GLU A 21 10.29 -14.96 -5.68
CA GLU A 21 10.59 -14.22 -4.44
C GLU A 21 10.84 -12.72 -4.71
N ASN A 22 11.05 -12.36 -5.99
CA ASN A 22 11.20 -10.99 -6.46
C ASN A 22 9.90 -10.30 -6.89
N THR A 23 8.74 -10.95 -6.80
CA THR A 23 7.46 -10.33 -7.18
C THR A 23 6.77 -9.69 -5.97
N ILE A 24 6.50 -8.38 -6.04
CA ILE A 24 5.68 -7.67 -5.05
C ILE A 24 4.20 -7.77 -5.44
N GLU A 25 3.44 -8.64 -4.78
CA GLU A 25 1.98 -8.69 -4.94
C GLU A 25 1.33 -7.48 -4.24
N ALA A 26 0.49 -6.70 -4.93
CA ALA A 26 -0.14 -5.50 -4.38
C ALA A 26 -1.47 -5.17 -5.08
N GLU A 27 -2.43 -4.64 -4.33
CA GLU A 27 -3.62 -4.00 -4.91
C GLU A 27 -3.27 -2.62 -5.49
N SER A 28 -2.33 -1.93 -4.83
CA SER A 28 -1.79 -0.65 -5.32
C SER A 28 -0.40 -0.41 -4.75
N VAL A 29 0.46 0.23 -5.54
CA VAL A 29 1.81 0.61 -5.12
C VAL A 29 2.09 2.07 -5.45
N THR A 30 2.78 2.77 -4.55
CA THR A 30 3.45 4.05 -4.83
C THR A 30 4.95 3.81 -4.83
N ILE A 31 5.65 4.30 -5.86
CA ILE A 31 7.09 4.11 -6.02
C ILE A 31 7.76 5.47 -5.89
N VAL A 32 8.80 5.56 -5.06
CA VAL A 32 9.57 6.78 -4.81
C VAL A 32 11.05 6.45 -4.89
N ASN A 33 11.80 7.20 -5.68
CA ASN A 33 13.26 7.08 -5.73
C ASN A 33 13.86 7.57 -4.40
N VAL A 34 14.71 6.74 -3.78
CA VAL A 34 15.31 6.93 -2.45
C VAL A 34 16.24 8.14 -2.39
N ASP A 35 16.93 8.49 -3.47
CA ASP A 35 17.84 9.64 -3.50
C ASP A 35 17.08 10.97 -3.32
N GLN A 36 15.78 10.96 -3.59
CA GLN A 36 14.90 12.11 -3.38
C GLN A 36 14.31 12.15 -1.96
N ILE A 37 14.52 11.12 -1.13
CA ILE A 37 13.91 11.01 0.20
C ILE A 37 14.84 11.61 1.25
N GLN A 38 14.33 12.57 2.01
CA GLN A 38 15.01 13.10 3.19
C GLN A 38 14.68 12.27 4.43
N SER A 39 13.40 11.95 4.63
CA SER A 39 12.95 11.13 5.76
C SER A 39 11.62 10.46 5.48
N ILE A 40 11.33 9.40 6.24
CA ILE A 40 10.05 8.70 6.23
C ILE A 40 9.54 8.67 7.67
N ASP A 41 8.38 9.26 7.90
CA ASP A 41 7.71 9.26 9.20
C ASP A 41 6.59 8.22 9.22
N ILE A 42 6.66 7.30 10.20
CA ILE A 42 5.66 6.26 10.44
C ILE A 42 5.27 6.35 11.92
N SER A 43 4.06 6.81 12.20
CA SER A 43 3.62 7.15 13.56
C SER A 43 3.05 5.97 14.37
N THR A 44 3.29 4.73 13.94
CA THR A 44 2.68 3.54 14.53
C THR A 44 3.65 2.37 14.67
N LYS A 45 3.18 1.29 15.30
CA LYS A 45 3.95 0.05 15.43
C LYS A 45 4.09 -0.65 14.07
N PHE A 46 5.30 -1.07 13.78
CA PHE A 46 5.62 -1.87 12.59
C PHE A 46 6.56 -3.01 12.96
N ARG A 47 6.57 -4.05 12.13
CA ARG A 47 7.60 -5.10 12.14
C ARG A 47 8.60 -4.81 11.04
N ARG A 48 9.89 -4.83 11.37
CA ARG A 48 10.98 -4.67 10.40
C ARG A 48 11.63 -6.02 10.09
N GLN A 49 11.78 -6.31 8.80
CA GLN A 49 12.60 -7.40 8.29
C GLN A 49 13.75 -6.80 7.48
N VAL A 50 14.98 -7.14 7.86
CA VAL A 50 16.18 -6.73 7.11
C VAL A 50 16.39 -7.70 5.94
N LYS A 51 16.70 -7.15 4.78
CA LYS A 51 17.14 -7.89 3.58
C LYS A 51 18.57 -7.47 3.23
N GLU A 52 19.22 -8.22 2.36
CA GLU A 52 20.58 -7.92 1.88
C GLU A 52 20.70 -6.48 1.31
N ASN A 53 19.74 -6.07 0.47
CA ASN A 53 19.76 -4.78 -0.22
C ASN A 53 18.74 -3.76 0.31
N GLY A 54 18.21 -3.98 1.52
CA GLY A 54 17.26 -3.06 2.11
C GLY A 54 16.42 -3.66 3.22
N TRP A 55 15.13 -3.36 3.23
CA TRP A 55 14.25 -3.76 4.32
C TRP A 55 12.78 -3.77 3.91
N VAL A 56 11.98 -4.49 4.68
CA VAL A 56 10.53 -4.47 4.64
C VAL A 56 10.01 -4.04 6.01
N LEU A 57 9.15 -3.03 6.03
CA LEU A 57 8.34 -2.67 7.19
C LEU A 57 6.92 -3.12 6.92
N THR A 58 6.39 -4.01 7.75
CA THR A 58 4.98 -4.39 7.72
C THR A 58 4.26 -3.65 8.83
N LEU A 59 3.21 -2.91 8.50
CA LEU A 59 2.43 -2.17 9.48
C LEU A 59 1.57 -3.11 10.32
N LEU A 60 1.56 -2.87 11.63
CA LEU A 60 0.77 -3.65 12.58
C LEU A 60 -0.53 -2.94 12.99
N GLN A 61 -0.70 -1.68 12.58
CA GLN A 61 -1.87 -0.86 12.86
C GLN A 61 -2.01 0.19 11.74
N PRO A 62 -3.23 0.70 11.49
CA PRO A 62 -3.43 1.78 10.53
C PRO A 62 -2.63 3.04 10.89
N CYS A 63 -2.03 3.69 9.90
CA CYS A 63 -1.40 5.00 10.06
C CYS A 63 -1.30 5.77 8.75
N LYS A 64 -0.73 6.98 8.81
CA LYS A 64 -0.36 7.75 7.62
C LYS A 64 1.17 7.76 7.52
N ALA A 65 1.71 7.12 6.48
CA ALA A 65 3.13 7.26 6.17
C ALA A 65 3.36 8.61 5.49
N THR A 66 4.37 9.35 5.94
CA THR A 66 4.77 10.63 5.33
C THR A 66 6.19 10.51 4.81
N VAL A 67 6.36 10.68 3.50
CA VAL A 67 7.68 10.74 2.86
C VAL A 67 8.00 12.21 2.60
N ASN A 68 9.05 12.70 3.26
CA ASN A 68 9.58 14.04 3.06
C ASN A 68 10.66 13.98 1.99
N LEU A 69 10.54 14.84 0.98
CA LEU A 69 11.48 14.87 -0.14
C LEU A 69 12.58 15.90 0.10
N SER A 70 13.82 15.58 -0.28
CA SER A 70 15.00 16.41 -0.07
C SER A 70 14.98 17.72 -0.86
N THR A 71 14.30 17.74 -2.00
CA THR A 71 14.30 18.87 -2.95
C THR A 71 12.99 19.66 -2.97
N SER A 72 12.02 19.32 -2.12
CA SER A 72 10.67 19.88 -2.21
C SER A 72 10.08 20.20 -0.84
N ILE A 73 9.33 21.29 -0.77
CA ILE A 73 8.41 21.55 0.35
C ILE A 73 7.20 20.59 0.36
N ARG A 74 7.00 19.84 -0.73
CA ARG A 74 5.91 18.88 -0.85
C ARG A 74 6.32 17.57 -0.17
N LYS A 75 5.35 16.97 0.49
CA LYS A 75 5.43 15.63 1.08
C LYS A 75 4.47 14.69 0.39
N VAL A 76 4.84 13.41 0.31
CA VAL A 76 3.94 12.35 -0.12
C VAL A 76 3.33 11.74 1.13
N GLU A 77 2.02 11.89 1.29
CA GLU A 77 1.29 11.32 2.42
C GLU A 77 0.39 10.18 1.92
N VAL A 78 0.60 8.98 2.47
CA VAL A 78 -0.16 7.79 2.07
C VAL A 78 -0.85 7.19 3.30
N PRO A 79 -2.19 7.07 3.31
CA PRO A 79 -2.88 6.30 4.33
C PRO A 79 -2.61 4.81 4.12
N LEU A 80 -2.23 4.13 5.19
CA LEU A 80 -1.89 2.72 5.24
C LEU A 80 -2.68 2.02 6.32
N LEU A 81 -2.98 0.74 6.08
CA LEU A 81 -3.73 -0.12 6.97
C LEU A 81 -2.82 -1.20 7.57
N GLU A 82 -3.37 -1.96 8.51
CA GLU A 82 -2.69 -3.14 9.03
C GLU A 82 -2.39 -4.13 7.88
N GLY A 83 -1.17 -4.65 7.86
CA GLY A 83 -0.68 -5.57 6.83
C GLY A 83 -0.05 -4.88 5.61
N ASP A 84 -0.24 -3.58 5.42
CA ASP A 84 0.46 -2.83 4.37
C ASP A 84 1.95 -2.76 4.62
N GLN A 85 2.71 -2.50 3.56
CA GLN A 85 4.17 -2.62 3.59
C GLN A 85 4.86 -1.40 3.02
N LEU A 86 6.00 -1.04 3.62
CA LEU A 86 7.01 -0.21 2.98
C LEU A 86 8.21 -1.09 2.70
N ILE A 87 8.63 -1.15 1.44
CA ILE A 87 9.72 -1.99 0.97
C ILE A 87 10.79 -1.06 0.41
N LYS A 88 11.96 -1.02 1.03
CA LYS A 88 13.14 -0.36 0.48
C LYS A 88 14.00 -1.40 -0.18
N GLU A 89 14.23 -1.27 -1.48
CA GLU A 89 15.12 -2.14 -2.25
C GLU A 89 16.00 -1.26 -3.13
N GLN A 90 17.33 -1.37 -2.95
CA GLN A 90 18.31 -0.58 -3.69
C GLN A 90 18.02 0.94 -3.68
N GLU A 91 17.60 1.50 -4.80
CA GLU A 91 17.33 2.92 -5.05
C GLU A 91 15.84 3.28 -4.95
N ASP A 92 14.96 2.30 -4.72
CA ASP A 92 13.52 2.51 -4.70
C ASP A 92 12.89 2.23 -3.33
N LEU A 93 11.89 3.03 -3.01
CA LEU A 93 10.94 2.80 -1.94
C LEU A 93 9.58 2.49 -2.55
N PHE A 94 9.07 1.29 -2.28
CA PHE A 94 7.72 0.86 -2.61
C PHE A 94 6.82 1.00 -1.38
N ILE A 95 5.76 1.79 -1.50
CA ILE A 95 4.67 1.86 -0.51
C ILE A 95 3.54 0.99 -1.05
N VAL A 96 3.37 -0.19 -0.46
CA VAL A 96 2.51 -1.27 -0.93
C VAL A 96 1.24 -1.32 -0.11
N ARG A 97 0.11 -1.17 -0.79
CA ARG A 97 -1.23 -1.32 -0.23
C ARG A 97 -1.80 -2.68 -0.63
N LYS A 98 -2.14 -3.49 0.36
CA LYS A 98 -2.59 -4.89 0.18
C LYS A 98 -4.12 -5.02 0.13
N GLN A 99 -4.83 -4.02 0.63
CA GLN A 99 -6.30 -4.00 0.64
C GLN A 99 -6.86 -3.20 -0.55
N ALA A 100 -8.15 -3.37 -0.83
CA ALA A 100 -8.85 -2.63 -1.88
C ALA A 100 -8.97 -1.12 -1.58
N ALA A 101 -9.01 -0.30 -2.64
CA ALA A 101 -8.90 1.16 -2.54
C ALA A 101 -10.02 1.85 -1.73
N ASP A 102 -11.19 1.22 -1.66
CA ASP A 102 -12.35 1.66 -0.88
C ASP A 102 -12.10 1.63 0.63
N GLN A 103 -11.34 0.66 1.14
CA GLN A 103 -11.04 0.53 2.57
C GLN A 103 -10.21 1.70 3.12
N TYR A 104 -9.41 2.36 2.28
CA TYR A 104 -8.61 3.51 2.67
C TYR A 104 -9.39 4.82 2.71
N ARG A 105 -10.63 4.87 2.19
CA ARG A 105 -11.40 6.12 2.09
C ARG A 105 -11.62 6.78 3.45
N ASN A 106 -11.84 5.97 4.49
CA ASN A 106 -12.08 6.44 5.85
C ASN A 106 -10.80 6.95 6.55
N HIS A 107 -9.63 6.65 6.00
CA HIS A 107 -8.32 7.01 6.54
C HIS A 107 -7.64 8.14 5.77
N ARG A 108 -8.28 8.63 4.70
CA ARG A 108 -7.86 9.87 4.06
C ARG A 108 -8.15 11.02 5.02
N SER A 109 -7.16 11.87 5.28
CA SER A 109 -7.39 13.10 6.04
C SER A 109 -8.51 13.90 5.38
N SER A 110 -9.57 14.20 6.13
CA SER A 110 -10.54 15.20 5.73
C SER A 110 -9.80 16.51 5.53
N SER A 111 -9.69 16.96 4.27
CA SER A 111 -9.13 18.28 3.99
C SER A 111 -9.98 19.33 4.70
N PRO A 112 -9.39 20.38 5.31
CA PRO A 112 -10.17 21.52 5.81
C PRO A 112 -10.93 22.26 4.69
N LEU A 113 -10.65 21.96 3.42
CA LEU A 113 -11.38 22.45 2.25
C LEU A 113 -12.46 21.47 1.75
N ALA A 114 -12.52 20.25 2.29
CA ALA A 114 -13.56 19.29 1.95
C ALA A 114 -14.83 19.66 2.72
N LYS A 115 -15.65 20.51 2.10
CA LYS A 115 -16.96 20.88 2.65
C LYS A 115 -17.81 19.62 2.84
N SER A 116 -18.37 19.49 4.03
CA SER A 116 -19.40 18.50 4.34
C SER A 116 -20.58 18.68 3.37
N ARG A 117 -21.27 17.60 3.01
CA ARG A 117 -22.48 17.69 2.15
C ARG A 117 -23.51 18.67 2.74
N ASP A 118 -23.60 18.75 4.06
CA ASP A 118 -24.47 19.67 4.78
C ASP A 118 -24.09 21.15 4.60
N GLU A 119 -22.79 21.46 4.46
CA GLU A 119 -22.30 22.83 4.20
C GLU A 119 -22.56 23.29 2.75
N LEU A 120 -22.67 22.34 1.81
CA LEU A 120 -23.02 22.63 0.42
C LEU A 120 -24.52 22.94 0.27
N VAL A 121 -25.37 22.30 1.08
CA VAL A 121 -26.83 22.52 1.04
C VAL A 121 -27.22 23.88 1.65
N GLN A 122 -26.53 24.32 2.71
CA GLN A 122 -26.80 25.61 3.37
C GLN A 122 -26.44 26.86 2.55
N LYS A 123 -25.76 26.72 1.41
CA LYS A 123 -25.32 27.85 0.57
C LYS A 123 -26.19 28.12 -0.66
N SER A 124 -27.32 27.45 -0.78
CA SER A 124 -28.33 27.81 -1.79
C SER A 124 -29.13 28.99 -1.23
N PRO A 125 -29.01 30.22 -1.75
CA PRO A 125 -29.93 31.27 -1.36
C PRO A 125 -31.30 30.87 -1.89
N GLU A 126 -32.31 30.81 -1.03
CA GLU A 126 -33.69 30.89 -1.48
C GLU A 126 -33.84 32.23 -2.22
N THR A 127 -33.96 32.16 -3.54
CA THR A 127 -34.30 33.30 -4.37
C THR A 127 -35.74 33.68 -4.04
N ILE A 128 -35.93 34.84 -3.40
CA ILE A 128 -37.22 35.55 -3.30
C ILE A 128 -37.54 36.15 -4.67
#